data_AF-A0A258JNE2-F1
#
_entry.id   AF-A0A258JNE2-F1
#
_cell.length_a   1.000
_cell.length_b   1.000
_cell.length_c   1.000
_cell.angle_alpha   90.00
_cell.angle_beta   90.00
_cell.angle_gamma   90.00
#
_symmetry.space_group_name_H-M   'P 1'
#
loop_
_entity.id
_entity.type
_entity.pdbx_description
1 polymer ?
#
loop_
_entity_poly.entity_id
_entity_poly.type
_entity_poly.pdbx_seq_one_letter_code
_entity_poly.pdbx_strand_id
1 'polypeptide(L)'
;MNFDLSDEQSLLQDTVRRWAGATYPGLEQLAAARGEPLGFSEARWNELAELGLLALPFAEADGGFGGGPVEVLVVAEALGRALAPEPYFASVVLGG
;
A
#
# COMPACT_ATOMS: atom_id res chain seq x y z
N MET A 1 -3.39 14.45 24.36
CA MET A 1 -3.64 13.91 23.02
C MET A 1 -2.44 13.05 22.66
N ASN A 2 -2.64 11.81 22.22
CA ASN A 2 -1.56 10.92 21.80
C ASN A 2 -1.59 10.80 20.27
N PHE A 3 -0.46 11.02 19.62
CA PHE A 3 -0.28 10.95 18.17
C PHE A 3 0.67 9.84 17.75
N ASP A 4 1.20 9.08 18.72
CA ASP A 4 2.04 7.93 18.44
C ASP A 4 1.19 6.81 17.83
N LEU A 5 1.79 6.10 16.86
CA LEU A 5 1.18 4.90 16.30
C LEU A 5 1.11 3.80 17.36
N SER A 6 0.09 2.96 17.27
CA SER A 6 0.07 1.69 18.01
C SER A 6 1.20 0.77 17.54
N ASP A 7 1.49 -0.27 18.31
CA ASP A 7 2.47 -1.30 17.91
C ASP A 7 2.07 -1.97 16.59
N GLU A 8 0.78 -2.21 16.40
CA GLU A 8 0.24 -2.81 15.17
C GLU A 8 0.36 -1.87 13.97
N GLN A 9 0.02 -0.59 14.14
CA GLN A 9 0.20 0.44 13.11
C GLN A 9 1.68 0.63 12.77
N SER A 10 2.56 0.55 13.76
CA SER A 10 4.02 0.64 13.56
C SER A 10 4.55 -0.56 12.78
N LEU A 11 4.08 -1.76 13.10
CA LEU A 11 4.43 -2.98 12.37
C LEU A 11 3.93 -2.94 10.92
N LEU A 12 2.70 -2.46 10.70
CA LEU A 12 2.16 -2.22 9.36
C LEU A 12 3.06 -1.23 8.60
N GLN A 13 3.38 -0.10 9.22
CA GLN A 13 4.25 0.93 8.61
C GLN A 13 5.59 0.36 8.18
N ASP A 14 6.26 -0.40 9.05
CA ASP A 14 7.56 -1.00 8.76
C ASP A 14 7.49 -2.04 7.66
N THR A 15 6.41 -2.83 7.63
CA THR A 15 6.17 -3.84 6.60
C THR A 15 6.01 -3.18 5.22
N VAL A 16 5.14 -2.18 5.12
CA VAL A 16 4.87 -1.50 3.84
C VAL A 16 6.09 -0.70 3.39
N ARG A 17 6.82 -0.03 4.29
CA ARG A 17 8.06 0.69 3.95
C ARG A 17 9.15 -0.24 3.44
N ARG A 18 9.30 -1.43 4.04
CA ARG A 18 10.27 -2.43 3.59
C ARG A 18 9.93 -2.94 2.20
N TRP A 19 8.67 -3.29 1.97
CA TRP A 19 8.20 -3.70 0.65
C TRP A 19 8.46 -2.59 -0.37
N ALA A 20 7.98 -1.38 -0.11
CA ALA A 20 8.09 -0.26 -1.04
C ALA A 20 9.55 0.10 -1.37
N GLY A 21 10.44 0.09 -0.38
CA GLY A 21 11.87 0.33 -0.59
C GLY A 21 12.60 -0.77 -1.35
N ALA A 22 12.17 -2.04 -1.19
CA ALA A 22 12.73 -3.17 -1.94
C ALA A 22 12.22 -3.18 -3.39
N THR A 23 10.95 -2.83 -3.59
CA THR A 23 10.28 -2.82 -4.89
C THR A 23 10.70 -1.64 -5.77
N TYR A 24 10.88 -0.47 -5.14
CA TYR A 24 11.20 0.79 -5.80
C TYR A 24 12.44 1.48 -5.18
N PRO A 25 13.64 0.87 -5.27
CA PRO A 25 14.86 1.45 -4.71
C PRO A 25 15.38 2.67 -5.49
N GLY A 26 14.89 2.89 -6.72
CA GLY A 26 15.31 4.00 -7.56
C GLY A 26 14.39 4.24 -8.77
N LEU A 27 14.78 5.23 -9.59
CA LEU A 27 13.98 5.69 -10.74
C LEU A 27 13.85 4.64 -11.85
N GLU A 28 14.81 3.72 -11.97
CA GLU A 28 14.78 2.67 -12.99
C GLU A 28 13.59 1.73 -12.81
N GLN A 29 13.36 1.23 -11.59
CA GLN A 29 12.27 0.31 -11.28
C GLN A 29 10.90 0.99 -11.39
N LEU A 30 10.84 2.30 -11.09
CA LEU A 30 9.65 3.12 -11.29
C LEU A 30 9.33 3.31 -12.77
N ALA A 31 10.34 3.65 -13.58
CA ALA A 31 10.19 3.81 -15.02
C ALA A 31 9.78 2.49 -15.70
N ALA A 32 10.38 1.37 -15.27
CA ALA A 32 10.04 0.04 -15.77
C ALA A 32 8.56 -0.29 -15.50
N ALA A 33 8.09 -0.15 -14.26
CA ALA A 33 6.69 -0.43 -13.91
C ALA A 33 5.69 0.49 -14.65
N ARG A 34 6.02 1.79 -14.80
CA ARG A 34 5.18 2.73 -15.56
C ARG A 34 5.14 2.45 -17.06
N GLY A 35 6.14 1.74 -17.58
CA GLY A 35 6.19 1.31 -18.98
C GLY A 35 5.35 0.06 -19.27
N GLU A 36 4.83 -0.61 -18.26
CA GLU A 36 3.95 -1.78 -18.44
C GLU A 36 2.58 -1.37 -19.00
N PRO A 37 1.84 -2.28 -19.68
CA PRO A 37 0.57 -1.95 -20.33
C PRO A 37 -0.50 -1.34 -19.41
N LEU A 38 -0.48 -1.70 -18.12
CA LEU A 38 -1.41 -1.17 -17.11
C LEU A 38 -0.91 0.14 -16.46
N GLY A 39 0.31 0.58 -16.76
CA GLY A 39 0.98 1.71 -16.10
C GLY A 39 1.54 1.38 -14.70
N PHE A 40 1.43 0.12 -14.28
CA PHE A 40 2.02 -0.46 -13.07
C PHE A 40 2.23 -1.97 -13.30
N SER A 41 2.96 -2.61 -12.39
CA SER A 41 3.22 -4.05 -12.45
C SER A 41 2.11 -4.86 -11.79
N GLU A 42 1.46 -5.76 -12.54
CA GLU A 42 0.41 -6.64 -12.01
C GLU A 42 0.97 -7.57 -10.92
N ALA A 43 2.22 -8.02 -11.05
CA ALA A 43 2.89 -8.84 -10.04
C ALA A 43 3.01 -8.11 -8.70
N ARG A 44 3.46 -6.85 -8.71
CA ARG A 44 3.59 -6.02 -7.50
C ARG A 44 2.23 -5.66 -6.90
N TRP A 45 1.21 -5.50 -7.74
CA TRP A 45 -0.15 -5.33 -7.27
C TRP A 45 -0.66 -6.56 -6.52
N ASN A 46 -0.36 -7.76 -7.03
CA ASN A 46 -0.69 -9.01 -6.33
C ASN A 46 0.09 -9.15 -5.02
N GLU A 47 1.35 -8.71 -4.95
CA GLU A 47 2.09 -8.67 -3.68
C GLU A 47 1.40 -7.78 -2.64
N LEU A 48 0.85 -6.62 -3.03
CA LEU A 48 0.04 -5.78 -2.12
C LEU A 48 -1.22 -6.51 -1.64
N ALA A 49 -1.83 -7.33 -2.50
CA ALA A 49 -2.98 -8.15 -2.15
C ALA A 49 -2.60 -9.25 -1.14
N GLU A 50 -1.47 -9.94 -1.36
CA GLU A 50 -0.93 -10.96 -0.46
C GLU A 50 -0.56 -10.41 0.91
N LEU A 51 -0.07 -9.16 0.97
CA LEU A 51 0.14 -8.42 2.21
C LEU A 51 -1.16 -7.97 2.90
N GLY A 52 -2.32 -8.21 2.28
CA GLY A 52 -3.64 -7.83 2.79
C GLY A 52 -3.97 -6.34 2.65
N LEU A 53 -3.12 -5.56 2.00
CA LEU A 53 -3.23 -4.10 1.96
C LEU A 53 -4.44 -3.64 1.14
N LEU A 54 -4.78 -4.39 0.09
CA LEU A 54 -5.94 -4.10 -0.75
C LEU A 54 -7.27 -4.34 -0.04
N ALA A 55 -7.30 -5.22 0.97
CA ALA A 55 -8.48 -5.53 1.75
C ALA A 55 -8.55 -4.75 3.08
N LEU A 56 -7.51 -3.95 3.37
CA LEU A 56 -7.26 -3.34 4.67
C LEU A 56 -8.44 -2.52 5.21
N PRO A 57 -9.05 -1.57 4.46
CA PRO A 57 -10.09 -0.71 5.04
C PRO A 57 -11.49 -1.34 5.08
N PHE A 58 -11.67 -2.52 4.49
CA PHE A 58 -12.98 -3.12 4.34
C PHE A 58 -13.37 -3.92 5.57
N ALA A 59 -14.67 -4.05 5.83
CA ALA A 59 -15.16 -4.82 6.96
C ALA A 59 -14.82 -6.31 6.79
N GLU A 60 -14.62 -7.01 7.91
CA GLU A 60 -14.38 -8.46 7.90
C GLU A 60 -15.53 -9.23 7.23
N ALA A 61 -16.76 -8.73 7.33
CA ALA A 61 -17.94 -9.31 6.67
C ALA A 61 -17.83 -9.33 5.14
N ASP A 62 -17.03 -8.43 4.57
CA ASP A 62 -16.75 -8.31 3.13
C ASP A 62 -15.39 -8.93 2.77
N GLY A 63 -14.73 -9.63 3.71
CA GLY A 63 -13.40 -10.22 3.54
C GLY A 63 -12.23 -9.27 3.79
N GLY A 64 -12.47 -8.11 4.41
CA GLY A 64 -11.45 -7.14 4.77
C GLY A 64 -10.88 -7.31 6.18
N PHE A 65 -10.05 -6.35 6.60
CA PHE A 65 -9.36 -6.35 7.90
C PHE A 65 -9.85 -5.28 8.89
N GLY A 66 -10.85 -4.47 8.51
CA GLY A 66 -11.46 -3.46 9.38
C GLY A 66 -10.53 -2.29 9.73
N GLY A 67 -9.46 -2.08 8.95
CA GLY A 67 -8.52 -0.99 9.13
C GLY A 67 -9.19 0.38 9.01
N GLY A 68 -8.79 1.30 9.87
CA GLY A 68 -9.33 2.65 9.89
C GLY A 68 -8.52 3.63 9.04
N PRO A 69 -8.84 4.94 9.16
CA PRO A 69 -8.12 6.00 8.46
C PRO A 69 -6.62 6.05 8.78
N VAL A 70 -6.20 5.62 9.97
CA VAL A 70 -4.79 5.64 10.38
C VAL A 70 -4.01 4.54 9.65
N GLU A 71 -4.56 3.33 9.56
CA GLU A 71 -3.93 2.22 8.84
C GLU A 71 -3.82 2.55 7.34
N VAL A 72 -4.89 3.11 6.75
CA VAL A 72 -4.86 3.58 5.35
C VAL A 72 -3.82 4.68 5.15
N LEU A 73 -3.73 5.65 6.07
CA LEU A 73 -2.72 6.71 6.02
C LEU A 73 -1.31 6.14 6.03
N VAL A 74 -1.03 5.18 6.91
CA VAL A 74 0.27 4.52 7.04
C VAL A 74 0.68 3.85 5.72
N VAL A 75 -0.25 3.13 5.09
CA VAL A 75 0.00 2.50 3.78
C VAL A 75 0.24 3.55 2.70
N ALA A 76 -0.64 4.54 2.60
CA ALA A 76 -0.55 5.59 1.59
C ALA A 76 0.75 6.41 1.69
N GLU A 77 1.20 6.72 2.91
CA GLU A 77 2.46 7.44 3.14
C GLU A 77 3.67 6.62 2.67
N ALA A 78 3.71 5.33 3.00
CA ALA A 78 4.80 4.44 2.60
C ALA A 78 4.86 4.25 1.08
N LEU A 79 3.71 4.02 0.43
CA LEU A 79 3.63 3.92 -1.04
C LEU A 79 3.99 5.25 -1.72
N GLY A 80 3.49 6.37 -1.19
CA GLY A 80 3.78 7.71 -1.69
C GLY A 80 5.26 8.06 -1.58
N ARG A 81 5.94 7.68 -0.48
CA ARG A 81 7.39 7.86 -0.30
C ARG A 81 8.21 7.16 -1.38
N ALA A 82 7.74 6.00 -1.85
CA ALA A 82 8.40 5.23 -2.90
C ALA A 82 7.94 5.62 -4.33
N LEU A 83 6.99 6.55 -4.46
CA LEU A 83 6.33 6.92 -5.73
C LEU A 83 5.70 5.71 -6.46
N ALA A 84 5.25 4.72 -5.68
CA ALA A 84 4.65 3.48 -6.17
C ALA A 84 3.51 3.80 -7.17
N PRO A 85 3.58 3.32 -8.43
CA PRO A 85 2.58 3.61 -9.46
C PRO A 85 1.29 2.80 -9.31
N GLU A 86 1.28 1.81 -8.41
CA GLU A 86 0.12 0.97 -8.13
C GLU A 86 -1.12 1.81 -7.78
N PRO A 87 -2.31 1.47 -8.31
CA PRO A 87 -3.51 2.29 -8.17
C PRO A 87 -4.17 2.15 -6.79
N TYR A 88 -3.40 2.08 -5.70
CA TYR A 88 -3.92 1.86 -4.34
C TYR A 88 -4.97 2.90 -3.96
N PHE A 89 -4.65 4.18 -4.12
CA PHE A 89 -5.57 5.26 -3.77
C PHE A 89 -6.83 5.24 -4.65
N ALA A 90 -6.67 5.08 -5.96
CA ALA A 90 -7.80 5.10 -6.89
C ALA A 90 -8.73 3.90 -6.68
N SER A 91 -8.19 2.71 -6.44
CA SER A 91 -8.97 1.49 -6.27
C SER A 91 -9.52 1.34 -4.86
N VAL A 92 -8.64 1.37 -3.85
CA VAL A 92 -9.00 0.99 -2.47
C VAL A 92 -9.65 2.14 -1.71
N VAL A 93 -9.22 3.39 -1.96
CA VAL A 93 -9.72 4.55 -1.21
C VAL A 93 -10.89 5.24 -1.91
N LEU A 94 -10.81 5.42 -3.24
CA LEU A 94 -11.87 6.09 -4.01
C LEU A 94 -12.92 5.11 -4.54
N GLY A 95 -12.50 3.95 -5.06
CA GLY A 95 -13.40 2.94 -5.61
C GLY A 95 -14.21 2.23 -4.53
N GLY A 96 -13.51 1.76 -3.50
CA GLY A 96 -14.07 0.92 -2.45
C GLY A 96 -14.31 -0.52 -2.89
#